data_AF-A0A957Y8B7-F1
#
_entry.id   AF-A0A957Y8B7-F1
#
_cell.length_a   1.000
_cell.length_b   1.000
_cell.length_c   1.000
_cell.angle_alpha   90.00
_cell.angle_beta   90.00
_cell.angle_gamma   90.00
#
_symmetry.space_group_name_H-M   'P 1'
#
loop_
_entity.id
_entity.type
_entity.pdbx_description
1 polymer ?
#
loop_
_entity_poly.entity_id
_entity_poly.type
_entity_poly.pdbx_seq_one_letter_code
_entity_poly.pdbx_strand_id
1 'polypeptide(L)'
;CGQESPYTDWFNIHHWPINAFNEGHPPNYDAWWGIASLPKFNTNTPAVREFLWQVGTYWLKQGIDGWRLDVPNEIDDDDFWREFRRRCKSINPDAYIVGELWGEAHRWLQGDQFDGQMNYLFTRATLGFFSGHNMDQSDTVRTGYGYIQPLNATQFATELDRIFNHLYDNEIVLSQMNMLGSHDTPRTLTVARHDKTALRLMFLCQ
;
A
#
# COMPACT_ATOMS: atom_id res chain seq x y z
N CYS A 1 30.67 9.96 5.76
CA CYS A 1 29.89 8.83 6.30
C CYS A 1 30.54 7.54 5.78
N GLY A 2 30.77 6.56 6.65
CA GLY A 2 31.64 5.40 6.37
C GLY A 2 31.39 4.27 7.36
N GLN A 3 32.28 3.26 7.37
CA GLN A 3 32.21 2.11 8.29
C GLN A 3 32.15 2.49 9.78
N GLU A 4 32.67 3.66 10.14
CA GLU A 4 32.68 4.18 11.51
C GLU A 4 31.37 4.87 11.92
N SER A 5 30.37 4.94 11.03
CA SER A 5 29.08 5.54 11.37
C SER A 5 28.37 4.70 12.44
N PRO A 6 27.78 5.33 13.49
CA PRO A 6 26.96 4.59 14.46
C PRO A 6 25.65 4.05 13.85
N TYR A 7 25.31 4.48 12.63
CA TYR A 7 24.11 4.09 11.89
C TYR A 7 24.41 3.09 10.76
N THR A 8 25.59 2.46 10.74
CA THR A 8 25.91 1.46 9.70
C THR A 8 24.92 0.29 9.68
N ASP A 9 24.50 -0.18 10.84
CA ASP A 9 23.54 -1.28 10.98
C ASP A 9 22.08 -0.87 10.70
N TRP A 10 21.79 0.43 10.57
CA TRP A 10 20.42 0.88 10.28
C TRP A 10 19.96 0.54 8.86
N PHE A 11 20.88 0.13 7.98
CA PHE A 11 20.63 -0.21 6.59
C PHE A 11 21.41 -1.47 6.21
N ASN A 12 20.95 -2.20 5.20
CA ASN A 12 21.66 -3.38 4.70
C ASN A 12 22.72 -2.97 3.67
N ILE A 13 23.96 -2.72 4.12
CA ILE A 13 25.07 -2.30 3.27
C ILE A 13 25.94 -3.49 2.88
N HIS A 14 26.18 -3.69 1.58
CA HIS A 14 26.94 -4.84 1.09
C HIS A 14 28.44 -4.53 0.95
N HIS A 15 28.81 -3.34 0.50
CA HIS A 15 30.20 -2.96 0.25
C HIS A 15 30.50 -1.50 0.63
N TRP A 16 31.79 -1.21 0.85
CA TRP A 16 32.31 0.12 1.12
C TRP A 16 33.33 0.52 0.05
N PRO A 17 33.40 1.80 -0.35
CA PRO A 17 32.53 2.92 0.04
C PRO A 17 31.11 2.76 -0.51
N ILE A 18 30.13 3.44 0.12
CA ILE A 18 28.73 3.42 -0.35
C ILE A 18 28.65 4.05 -1.74
N ASN A 19 27.93 3.38 -2.64
CA ASN A 19 27.64 3.87 -3.97
C ASN A 19 26.25 4.55 -4.04
N ALA A 20 26.15 5.78 -3.53
CA ALA A 20 24.87 6.51 -3.51
C ALA A 20 24.66 7.47 -4.69
N PHE A 21 25.73 7.92 -5.35
CA PHE A 21 25.69 9.03 -6.32
C PHE A 21 26.27 8.70 -7.70
N ASN A 22 26.70 7.46 -7.93
CA ASN A 22 27.24 7.08 -9.23
C ASN A 22 26.12 6.61 -10.15
N GLU A 23 25.63 7.51 -11.00
CA GLU A 23 24.47 7.31 -11.89
C GLU A 23 24.64 6.15 -12.90
N GLY A 24 25.84 5.56 -13.03
CA GLY A 24 26.11 4.40 -13.89
C GLY A 24 26.15 3.04 -13.18
N HIS A 25 25.99 3.00 -11.85
CA HIS A 25 26.15 1.77 -11.07
C HIS A 25 25.01 1.61 -10.04
N PRO A 26 24.48 0.39 -9.84
CA PRO A 26 23.45 0.15 -8.83
C PRO A 26 23.97 0.46 -7.42
N PRO A 27 23.08 0.81 -6.48
CA PRO A 27 23.46 0.96 -5.08
C PRO A 27 24.04 -0.34 -4.54
N ASN A 28 25.06 -0.24 -3.70
CA ASN A 28 25.69 -1.40 -3.04
C ASN A 28 25.11 -1.64 -1.63
N TYR A 29 23.81 -1.43 -1.50
CA TYR A 29 22.99 -1.60 -0.32
C TYR A 29 21.54 -1.88 -0.76
N ASP A 30 20.74 -2.47 0.12
CA ASP A 30 19.32 -2.68 -0.17
C ASP A 30 18.62 -1.33 -0.33
N ALA A 31 17.95 -1.14 -1.45
CA ALA A 31 17.20 0.06 -1.75
C ALA A 31 15.87 -0.31 -2.41
N TRP A 32 14.84 0.49 -2.16
CA TRP A 32 13.54 0.27 -2.77
C TRP A 32 13.66 0.32 -4.30
N TRP A 33 13.38 -0.83 -4.95
CA TRP A 33 13.51 -1.01 -6.40
C TRP A 33 14.88 -0.60 -6.98
N GLY A 34 15.94 -0.69 -6.18
CA GLY A 34 17.30 -0.31 -6.59
C GLY A 34 17.51 1.20 -6.75
N ILE A 35 16.55 2.03 -6.29
CA ILE A 35 16.66 3.49 -6.36
C ILE A 35 17.58 3.96 -5.23
N ALA A 36 18.78 4.42 -5.58
CA ALA A 36 19.83 4.78 -4.61
C ALA A 36 19.37 5.79 -3.55
N SER A 37 18.45 6.71 -3.87
CA SER A 37 17.92 7.68 -2.91
C SER A 37 16.96 7.10 -1.87
N LEU A 38 16.58 5.83 -1.96
CA LEU A 38 15.61 5.16 -1.10
C LEU A 38 16.24 3.92 -0.41
N PRO A 39 17.24 4.10 0.46
CA PRO A 39 17.85 2.99 1.19
C PRO A 39 16.82 2.33 2.11
N LYS A 40 16.77 0.99 2.10
CA LYS A 40 15.83 0.22 2.91
C LYS A 40 16.34 0.15 4.35
N PHE A 41 15.48 0.52 5.30
CA PHE A 41 15.76 0.34 6.72
C PHE A 41 15.94 -1.14 7.07
N ASN A 42 16.96 -1.45 7.88
CA ASN A 42 17.14 -2.77 8.46
C ASN A 42 16.26 -2.93 9.71
N THR A 43 15.06 -3.48 9.56
CA THR A 43 14.12 -3.69 10.66
C THR A 43 14.51 -4.84 11.61
N ASN A 44 15.63 -5.54 11.36
CA ASN A 44 16.23 -6.46 12.32
C ASN A 44 16.98 -5.71 13.43
N THR A 45 17.42 -4.47 13.19
CA THR A 45 18.11 -3.65 14.17
C THR A 45 17.09 -3.06 15.17
N PRO A 46 17.16 -3.39 16.46
CA PRO A 46 16.15 -2.94 17.44
C PRO A 46 16.00 -1.43 17.52
N ALA A 47 17.10 -0.68 17.35
CA ALA A 47 17.08 0.78 17.34
C ALA A 47 16.28 1.37 16.17
N VAL A 48 16.30 0.73 15.00
CA VAL A 48 15.50 1.14 13.83
C VAL A 48 14.02 0.92 14.12
N ARG A 49 13.65 -0.24 14.67
CA ARG A 49 12.25 -0.54 15.03
C ARG A 49 11.72 0.49 16.02
N GLU A 50 12.46 0.73 17.09
CA GLU A 50 12.09 1.70 18.11
C GLU A 50 11.94 3.10 17.54
N PHE A 51 12.87 3.53 16.67
CA PHE A 51 12.77 4.80 15.96
C PHE A 51 11.48 4.91 15.13
N LEU A 52 11.17 3.90 14.30
CA LEU A 52 9.98 3.90 13.45
C LEU A 52 8.68 3.90 14.28
N TRP A 53 8.61 3.11 15.34
CA TRP A 53 7.46 3.09 16.26
C TRP A 53 7.30 4.41 17.02
N GLN A 54 8.40 5.05 17.41
CA GLN A 54 8.36 6.38 18.03
C GLN A 54 7.84 7.44 17.06
N VAL A 55 8.28 7.42 15.80
CA VAL A 55 7.73 8.31 14.76
C VAL A 55 6.23 8.07 14.58
N GLY A 56 5.81 6.80 14.49
CA GLY A 56 4.39 6.43 14.37
C GLY A 56 3.52 6.97 15.52
N THR A 57 4.00 6.84 16.76
CA THR A 57 3.27 7.33 17.94
C THR A 57 3.40 8.83 18.16
N TYR A 58 4.49 9.45 17.73
CA TYR A 58 4.71 10.89 17.89
C TYR A 58 3.61 11.71 17.21
N TRP A 59 3.32 11.40 15.95
CA TRP A 59 2.30 12.16 15.19
C TRP A 59 0.88 11.87 15.66
N LEU A 60 0.58 10.67 16.14
CA LEU A 60 -0.69 10.39 16.82
C LEU A 60 -0.87 11.25 18.08
N LYS A 61 0.21 11.47 18.86
CA LYS A 61 0.18 12.42 19.98
C LYS A 61 0.00 13.87 19.54
N GLN A 62 0.31 14.21 18.28
CA GLN A 62 0.02 15.52 17.70
C GLN A 62 -1.41 15.64 17.16
N GLY A 63 -2.19 14.56 17.15
CA GLY A 63 -3.61 14.58 16.81
C GLY A 63 -3.96 14.17 15.39
N ILE A 64 -3.10 13.44 14.67
CA ILE A 64 -3.55 12.77 13.43
C ILE A 64 -4.49 11.61 13.78
N ASP A 65 -5.40 11.28 12.86
CA ASP A 65 -6.42 10.24 13.07
C ASP A 65 -6.03 8.86 12.54
N GLY A 66 -4.82 8.69 12.00
CA GLY A 66 -4.41 7.42 11.42
C GLY A 66 -3.16 7.48 10.56
N TRP A 67 -2.80 6.32 10.01
CA TRP A 67 -1.63 6.10 9.17
C TRP A 67 -2.02 5.37 7.89
N ARG A 68 -1.66 5.93 6.73
CA ARG A 68 -1.53 5.19 5.48
C ARG A 68 -0.08 4.71 5.36
N LEU A 69 0.11 3.40 5.34
CA LEU A 69 1.41 2.75 5.30
C LEU A 69 1.84 2.56 3.84
N ASP A 70 3.00 3.12 3.50
CA ASP A 70 3.63 2.99 2.19
C ASP A 70 4.37 1.65 2.09
N VAL A 71 4.07 0.90 1.02
CA VAL A 71 4.67 -0.42 0.71
C VAL A 71 4.88 -1.33 1.95
N PRO A 72 3.84 -1.56 2.79
CA PRO A 72 4.00 -2.26 4.07
C PRO A 72 4.49 -3.71 3.93
N ASN A 73 4.28 -4.31 2.77
CA ASN A 73 4.78 -5.64 2.41
C ASN A 73 6.31 -5.73 2.27
N GLU A 74 7.04 -4.60 2.23
CA GLU A 74 8.51 -4.59 2.25
C GLU A 74 9.09 -4.85 3.64
N ILE A 75 8.29 -4.70 4.70
CA ILE A 75 8.61 -5.15 6.04
C ILE A 75 7.97 -6.53 6.24
N ASP A 76 8.73 -7.57 5.89
CA ASP A 76 8.32 -8.97 6.02
C ASP A 76 8.48 -9.47 7.47
N ASP A 77 7.78 -8.82 8.39
CA ASP A 77 7.76 -9.16 9.82
C ASP A 77 6.42 -8.77 10.45
N ASP A 78 5.62 -9.78 10.79
CA ASP A 78 4.32 -9.57 11.41
C ASP A 78 4.43 -8.93 12.80
N ASP A 79 5.45 -9.28 13.57
CA ASP A 79 5.64 -8.77 14.93
C ASP A 79 5.99 -7.28 14.91
N PHE A 80 6.61 -6.79 13.83
CA PHE A 80 6.80 -5.37 13.62
C PHE A 80 5.45 -4.64 13.54
N TRP A 81 4.53 -5.17 12.73
CA TRP A 81 3.22 -4.55 12.48
C TRP A 81 2.26 -4.73 13.66
N ARG A 82 2.28 -5.88 14.34
CA ARG A 82 1.52 -6.10 15.59
C ARG A 82 1.94 -5.11 16.66
N GLU A 83 3.24 -4.91 16.84
CA GLU A 83 3.76 -3.93 17.81
C GLU A 83 3.43 -2.49 17.40
N PHE A 84 3.55 -2.16 16.10
CA PHE A 84 3.15 -0.85 15.57
C PHE A 84 1.67 -0.57 15.87
N ARG A 85 0.77 -1.51 15.58
CA ARG A 85 -0.66 -1.41 15.91
C ARG A 85 -0.86 -1.21 17.41
N ARG A 86 -0.30 -2.08 18.24
CA ARG A 86 -0.44 -2.03 19.70
C ARG A 86 -0.05 -0.64 20.24
N ARG A 87 1.09 -0.11 19.79
CA ARG A 87 1.57 1.21 20.20
C ARG A 87 0.66 2.34 19.69
N CYS A 88 0.27 2.33 18.43
CA CYS A 88 -0.62 3.35 17.87
C CYS A 88 -1.98 3.38 18.57
N LYS A 89 -2.62 2.21 18.68
CA LYS A 89 -3.93 2.06 19.34
C LYS A 89 -3.88 2.38 20.84
N SER A 90 -2.72 2.25 21.50
CA SER A 90 -2.54 2.67 22.89
C SER A 90 -2.56 4.20 23.07
N ILE A 91 -2.21 4.95 22.02
CA ILE A 91 -2.27 6.42 22.01
C ILE A 91 -3.66 6.89 21.58
N ASN A 92 -4.19 6.30 20.51
CA ASN A 92 -5.52 6.59 19.99
C ASN A 92 -6.18 5.28 19.52
N PRO A 93 -7.14 4.72 20.28
CA PRO A 93 -7.85 3.49 19.90
C PRO A 93 -8.59 3.60 18.55
N ASP A 94 -9.00 4.82 18.18
CA ASP A 94 -9.72 5.10 16.93
C ASP A 94 -8.79 5.34 15.74
N ALA A 95 -7.47 5.34 15.94
CA ALA A 95 -6.50 5.61 14.88
C ALA A 95 -6.63 4.60 13.73
N TYR A 96 -6.95 5.06 12.52
CA TYR A 96 -7.12 4.18 11.36
C TYR A 96 -5.77 3.80 10.75
N ILE A 97 -5.45 2.50 10.68
CA ILE A 97 -4.21 1.99 10.09
C ILE A 97 -4.53 1.26 8.78
N VAL A 98 -4.17 1.88 7.65
CA VAL A 98 -4.44 1.34 6.30
C VAL A 98 -3.15 1.05 5.56
N GLY A 99 -3.03 -0.16 5.02
CA GLY A 99 -1.88 -0.58 4.20
C GLY A 99 -2.07 -0.31 2.71
N GLU A 100 -1.03 0.14 2.03
CA GLU A 100 -0.98 0.10 0.57
C GLU A 100 -0.71 -1.32 0.07
N LEU A 101 -1.78 -2.09 -0.16
CA LEU A 101 -1.68 -3.46 -0.64
C LEU A 101 -2.51 -3.61 -1.91
N TRP A 102 -1.84 -3.94 -3.01
CA TRP A 102 -2.45 -4.05 -4.34
C TRP A 102 -3.24 -5.34 -4.54
N GLY A 103 -2.95 -6.39 -3.78
CA GLY A 103 -3.59 -7.70 -3.86
C GLY A 103 -4.43 -8.03 -2.63
N GLU A 104 -4.70 -9.32 -2.45
CA GLU A 104 -5.28 -9.86 -1.23
C GLU A 104 -4.30 -9.74 -0.06
N ALA A 105 -4.81 -9.32 1.10
CA ALA A 105 -4.02 -8.93 2.27
C ALA A 105 -4.37 -9.75 3.51
N HIS A 106 -4.84 -11.00 3.35
CA HIS A 106 -5.28 -11.85 4.46
C HIS A 106 -4.30 -11.84 5.64
N ARG A 107 -2.99 -11.96 5.36
CA ARG A 107 -1.91 -11.94 6.36
C ARG A 107 -1.97 -10.74 7.32
N TRP A 108 -2.30 -9.55 6.82
CA TRP A 108 -2.30 -8.31 7.60
C TRP A 108 -3.69 -7.91 8.10
N LEU A 109 -4.74 -8.53 7.56
CA LEU A 109 -6.14 -8.24 7.83
C LEU A 109 -6.76 -9.36 8.67
N GLN A 110 -6.17 -9.61 9.85
CA GLN A 110 -6.68 -10.54 10.86
C GLN A 110 -7.12 -9.82 12.16
N GLY A 111 -7.12 -8.48 12.16
CA GLY A 111 -7.45 -7.65 13.32
C GLY A 111 -6.27 -7.32 14.25
N ASP A 112 -5.11 -7.94 14.05
CA ASP A 112 -3.90 -7.78 14.86
C ASP A 112 -2.86 -6.82 14.25
N GLN A 113 -3.02 -6.41 12.99
CA GLN A 113 -2.10 -5.53 12.26
C GLN A 113 -2.81 -4.30 11.67
N PHE A 114 -3.44 -4.41 10.49
CA PHE A 114 -4.08 -3.27 9.81
C PHE A 114 -5.60 -3.28 10.00
N ASP A 115 -6.21 -2.09 9.96
CA ASP A 115 -7.66 -1.93 9.97
C ASP A 115 -8.26 -2.08 8.56
N GLY A 116 -7.47 -1.82 7.51
CA GLY A 116 -7.92 -1.99 6.12
C GLY A 116 -6.75 -1.94 5.14
N GLN A 117 -7.06 -2.08 3.85
CA GLN A 117 -6.12 -1.80 2.76
C GLN A 117 -6.67 -0.74 1.82
N MET A 118 -5.78 -0.12 1.05
CA MET A 118 -6.15 0.54 -0.19
C MET A 118 -6.78 -0.51 -1.11
N ASN A 119 -8.10 -0.48 -1.27
CA ASN A 119 -8.84 -1.58 -1.87
C ASN A 119 -8.78 -1.54 -3.40
N TYR A 120 -7.59 -1.84 -3.93
CA TYR A 120 -7.34 -1.89 -5.37
C TYR A 120 -8.09 -3.06 -6.04
N LEU A 121 -8.53 -4.08 -5.30
CA LEU A 121 -9.42 -5.13 -5.81
C LEU A 121 -10.77 -4.53 -6.24
N PHE A 122 -11.37 -3.71 -5.37
CA PHE A 122 -12.59 -2.96 -5.69
C PHE A 122 -12.37 -1.99 -6.87
N THR A 123 -11.25 -1.27 -6.90
CA THR A 123 -10.96 -0.35 -8.01
C THR A 123 -10.86 -1.07 -9.35
N ARG A 124 -10.19 -2.24 -9.40
CA ARG A 124 -10.09 -3.02 -10.64
C ARG A 124 -11.45 -3.59 -11.07
N ALA A 125 -12.26 -4.06 -10.12
CA ALA A 125 -13.59 -4.58 -10.43
C ALA A 125 -14.51 -3.50 -11.02
N THR A 126 -14.51 -2.30 -10.43
CA THR A 126 -15.31 -1.16 -10.90
C THR A 126 -14.83 -0.66 -12.26
N LEU A 127 -13.53 -0.52 -12.48
CA LEU A 127 -12.95 -0.20 -13.80
C LEU A 127 -13.30 -1.27 -14.85
N GLY A 128 -13.13 -2.55 -14.50
CA GLY A 128 -13.41 -3.69 -15.37
C GLY A 128 -14.87 -3.75 -15.80
N PHE A 129 -15.82 -3.41 -14.94
CA PHE A 129 -17.24 -3.42 -15.27
C PHE A 129 -17.71 -2.16 -16.00
N PHE A 130 -17.45 -0.97 -15.43
CA PHE A 130 -18.05 0.27 -15.95
C PHE A 130 -17.30 0.84 -17.17
N SER A 131 -15.98 0.62 -17.28
CA SER A 131 -15.24 0.96 -18.52
C SER A 131 -15.24 -0.22 -19.50
N GLY A 132 -15.31 -1.46 -19.01
CA GLY A 132 -15.40 -2.66 -19.85
C GLY A 132 -14.31 -2.72 -20.93
N HIS A 133 -14.71 -3.10 -22.14
CA HIS A 133 -13.84 -3.13 -23.31
C HIS A 133 -13.44 -1.75 -23.85
N ASN A 134 -14.08 -0.67 -23.40
CA ASN A 134 -13.74 0.70 -23.80
C ASN A 134 -12.52 1.26 -23.02
N MET A 135 -12.06 0.54 -22.00
CA MET A 135 -10.94 0.97 -21.16
C MET A 135 -9.64 1.19 -21.95
N ASP A 136 -8.95 2.29 -21.68
CA ASP A 136 -7.56 2.50 -22.08
C ASP A 136 -6.62 1.92 -21.01
N GLN A 137 -5.87 0.88 -21.40
CA GLN A 137 -4.98 0.15 -20.50
C GLN A 137 -3.49 0.45 -20.76
N SER A 138 -3.16 1.41 -21.63
CA SER A 138 -1.75 1.72 -21.96
C SER A 138 -0.92 2.09 -20.72
N ASP A 139 -1.55 2.79 -19.78
CA ASP A 139 -0.92 3.20 -18.53
C ASP A 139 -1.21 2.25 -17.36
N THR A 140 -2.37 1.59 -17.31
CA THR A 140 -2.71 0.70 -16.18
C THR A 140 -1.72 -0.46 -16.07
N VAL A 141 -1.32 -1.06 -17.20
CA VAL A 141 -0.35 -2.17 -17.26
C VAL A 141 1.06 -1.78 -16.79
N ARG A 142 1.35 -0.48 -16.69
CA ARG A 142 2.63 0.08 -16.23
C ARG A 142 2.62 0.46 -14.75
N THR A 143 1.49 0.23 -14.06
CA THR A 143 1.30 0.52 -12.63
C THR A 143 0.97 -0.76 -11.86
N GLY A 144 0.79 -0.65 -10.54
CA GLY A 144 0.35 -1.76 -9.69
C GLY A 144 -1.05 -2.31 -10.04
N TYR A 145 -1.82 -1.66 -10.93
CA TYR A 145 -3.04 -2.25 -11.48
C TYR A 145 -2.79 -3.46 -12.37
N GLY A 146 -1.72 -3.44 -13.17
CA GLY A 146 -1.51 -4.42 -14.23
C GLY A 146 -2.63 -4.39 -15.29
N TYR A 147 -2.87 -5.54 -15.92
CA TYR A 147 -3.99 -5.70 -16.84
C TYR A 147 -5.29 -5.88 -16.07
N ILE A 148 -6.27 -5.02 -16.36
CA ILE A 148 -7.60 -5.08 -15.76
C ILE A 148 -8.53 -5.84 -16.70
N GLN A 149 -9.10 -6.94 -16.21
CA GLN A 149 -10.05 -7.75 -16.96
C GLN A 149 -11.38 -7.00 -17.13
N PRO A 150 -11.89 -6.83 -18.37
CA PRO A 150 -13.26 -6.40 -18.59
C PRO A 150 -14.24 -7.41 -17.99
N LEU A 151 -15.25 -6.93 -17.28
CA LEU A 151 -16.23 -7.76 -16.58
C LEU A 151 -17.64 -7.49 -17.14
N ASN A 152 -18.44 -8.55 -17.30
CA ASN A 152 -19.89 -8.42 -17.45
C ASN A 152 -20.57 -8.29 -16.07
N ALA A 153 -21.88 -8.05 -16.06
CA ALA A 153 -22.63 -7.84 -14.81
C ALA A 153 -22.55 -9.02 -13.84
N THR A 154 -22.62 -10.25 -14.33
CA THR A 154 -22.50 -11.45 -13.49
C THR A 154 -21.11 -11.57 -12.89
N GLN A 155 -20.07 -11.37 -13.70
CA GLN A 155 -18.68 -11.42 -13.23
C GLN A 155 -18.38 -10.31 -12.21
N PHE A 156 -18.90 -9.10 -12.44
CA PHE A 156 -18.77 -8.00 -11.50
C PHE A 156 -19.47 -8.31 -10.16
N ALA A 157 -20.70 -8.82 -10.20
CA ALA A 157 -21.43 -9.21 -8.99
C ALA A 157 -20.69 -10.33 -8.23
N THR A 158 -20.17 -11.34 -8.92
CA THR A 158 -19.35 -12.40 -8.31
C THR A 158 -18.08 -11.84 -7.67
N GLU A 159 -17.41 -10.89 -8.31
CA GLU A 159 -16.19 -10.30 -7.75
C GLU A 159 -16.48 -9.42 -6.53
N LEU A 160 -17.58 -8.65 -6.55
CA LEU A 160 -18.00 -7.89 -5.38
C LEU A 160 -18.41 -8.80 -4.21
N ASP A 161 -19.14 -9.88 -4.50
CA ASP A 161 -19.51 -10.88 -3.50
C ASP A 161 -18.26 -11.52 -2.87
N ARG A 162 -17.28 -11.87 -3.69
CA ARG A 162 -15.98 -12.36 -3.23
C ARG A 162 -15.29 -11.34 -2.30
N ILE A 163 -15.17 -10.09 -2.74
CA ILE A 163 -14.46 -9.04 -1.99
C ILE A 163 -15.15 -8.70 -0.67
N PHE A 164 -16.49 -8.57 -0.68
CA PHE A 164 -17.25 -8.06 0.46
C PHE A 164 -17.79 -9.14 1.39
N ASN A 165 -18.00 -10.38 0.92
CA ASN A 165 -18.63 -11.43 1.74
C ASN A 165 -17.71 -12.63 2.02
N HIS A 166 -16.57 -12.76 1.31
CA HIS A 166 -15.76 -13.98 1.37
C HIS A 166 -14.26 -13.78 1.60
N LEU A 167 -13.73 -12.56 1.40
CA LEU A 167 -12.30 -12.32 1.61
C LEU A 167 -11.92 -12.10 3.07
N TYR A 168 -12.67 -11.25 3.79
CA TYR A 168 -12.30 -10.82 5.13
C TYR A 168 -13.49 -10.86 6.07
N ASP A 169 -13.22 -10.81 7.37
CA ASP A 169 -14.25 -10.63 8.38
C ASP A 169 -15.01 -9.33 8.14
N ASN A 170 -16.33 -9.34 8.41
CA ASN A 170 -17.22 -8.22 8.10
C ASN A 170 -16.74 -6.87 8.66
N GLU A 171 -16.14 -6.85 9.85
CA GLU A 171 -15.62 -5.61 10.45
C GLU A 171 -14.48 -5.00 9.61
N ILE A 172 -13.61 -5.85 9.06
CA ILE A 172 -12.51 -5.43 8.18
C ILE A 172 -13.02 -4.99 6.81
N VAL A 173 -14.06 -5.65 6.31
CA VAL A 173 -14.71 -5.28 5.06
C VAL A 173 -15.28 -3.86 5.15
N LEU A 174 -15.91 -3.53 6.28
CA LEU A 174 -16.53 -2.21 6.52
C LEU A 174 -15.51 -1.07 6.69
N SER A 175 -14.23 -1.39 6.92
CA SER A 175 -13.13 -0.42 7.09
C SER A 175 -12.19 -0.37 5.88
N GLN A 176 -12.52 -0.98 4.75
CA GLN A 176 -11.72 -0.91 3.52
C GLN A 176 -11.68 0.51 2.93
N MET A 177 -10.52 0.92 2.43
CA MET A 177 -10.39 2.19 1.70
C MET A 177 -10.77 1.97 0.23
N ASN A 178 -12.07 2.05 -0.07
CA ASN A 178 -12.62 1.91 -1.42
C ASN A 178 -12.36 3.19 -2.22
N MET A 179 -11.48 3.10 -3.21
CA MET A 179 -11.05 4.22 -4.05
C MET A 179 -11.21 3.90 -5.54
N LEU A 180 -11.31 4.94 -6.37
CA LEU A 180 -11.37 4.82 -7.84
C LEU A 180 -10.04 5.17 -8.54
N GLY A 181 -9.06 5.65 -7.79
CA GLY A 181 -7.72 6.01 -8.25
C GLY A 181 -6.91 6.68 -7.14
N SER A 182 -5.59 6.75 -7.34
CA SER A 182 -4.62 7.41 -6.47
C SER A 182 -3.56 8.17 -7.29
N HIS A 183 -2.51 8.63 -6.62
CA HIS A 183 -1.36 9.25 -7.26
C HIS A 183 -0.46 8.23 -7.99
N ASP A 184 -0.56 6.95 -7.66
CA ASP A 184 0.22 5.85 -8.27
C ASP A 184 -0.47 5.26 -9.51
N THR A 185 -1.55 5.88 -9.97
CA THR A 185 -2.43 5.33 -11.00
C THR A 185 -2.83 6.40 -12.03
N PRO A 186 -3.09 6.03 -13.30
CA PRO A 186 -3.70 6.94 -14.25
C PRO A 186 -5.08 7.39 -13.73
N ARG A 187 -5.47 8.64 -14.06
CA ARG A 187 -6.79 9.16 -13.70
C ARG A 187 -7.89 8.26 -14.26
N THR A 188 -8.88 7.92 -13.43
CA THR A 188 -10.03 7.07 -13.79
C THR A 188 -10.72 7.55 -15.07
N LEU A 189 -10.88 8.86 -15.27
CA LEU A 189 -11.49 9.43 -16.47
C LEU A 189 -10.66 9.17 -17.74
N THR A 190 -9.34 9.19 -17.64
CA THR A 190 -8.44 8.85 -18.75
C THR A 190 -8.56 7.37 -19.11
N VAL A 191 -8.53 6.51 -18.09
CA VAL A 191 -8.73 5.06 -18.24
C VAL A 191 -10.10 4.76 -18.88
N ALA A 192 -11.13 5.53 -18.56
CA ALA A 192 -12.46 5.44 -19.16
C ALA A 192 -12.59 6.14 -20.54
N ARG A 193 -11.49 6.55 -21.19
CA ARG A 193 -11.49 7.30 -22.46
C ARG A 193 -12.40 8.54 -22.45
N HIS A 194 -12.38 9.28 -21.35
CA HIS A 194 -13.22 10.44 -21.10
C HIS A 194 -14.73 10.17 -21.07
N ASP A 195 -15.17 8.91 -20.90
CA ASP A 195 -16.56 8.57 -20.66
C ASP A 195 -17.01 9.02 -19.26
N LYS A 196 -17.72 10.15 -19.23
CA LYS A 196 -18.28 10.73 -18.00
C LYS A 196 -19.46 9.92 -17.44
N THR A 197 -20.13 9.12 -18.27
CA THR A 197 -21.22 8.24 -17.82
C THR A 197 -20.63 7.10 -17.02
N ALA A 198 -19.60 6.42 -17.54
CA ALA A 198 -18.87 5.38 -16.82
C ALA A 198 -18.32 5.91 -15.48
N LEU A 199 -17.68 7.09 -15.48
CA LEU A 199 -17.17 7.71 -14.26
C LEU A 199 -18.27 7.97 -13.22
N ARG A 200 -19.42 8.49 -13.63
CA ARG A 200 -20.55 8.74 -12.71
C ARG A 200 -21.09 7.45 -12.10
N LEU A 201 -21.17 6.37 -12.89
CA LEU A 201 -21.61 5.06 -12.39
C LEU A 201 -20.60 4.45 -11.41
N MET A 202 -19.30 4.64 -11.64
CA MET A 202 -18.28 4.24 -10.67
C MET A 202 -18.41 5.00 -9.35
N PHE A 203 -18.63 6.32 -9.39
CA PHE A 203 -18.88 7.12 -8.18
C PHE A 203 -20.20 6.78 -7.48
N LEU A 204 -21.22 6.33 -8.22
CA LEU A 204 -22.46 5.83 -7.61
C LEU A 204 -22.26 4.48 -6.92
N CYS A 205 -21.35 3.65 -7.46
CA CYS A 205 -21.01 2.35 -6.91
C CYS A 205 -20.07 2.44 -5.69
N GLN A 206 -19.28 3.50 -5.59
CA GLN A 206 -18.37 3.80 -4.48
C GLN A 206 -19.16 4.29 -3.26
#